data_AF-A0A9W6JT77-F1
#
_entry.id   AF-A0A9W6JT77-F1
#
_cell.length_a   1.000
_cell.length_b   1.000
_cell.length_c   1.000
_cell.angle_alpha   90.00
_cell.angle_beta   90.00
_cell.angle_gamma   90.00
#
_symmetry.space_group_name_H-M   'P 1'
#
loop_
_entity.id
_entity.type
_entity.pdbx_description
1 polymer ?
#
loop_
_entity_poly.entity_id
_entity_poly.type
_entity_poly.pdbx_seq_one_letter_code
_entity_poly.pdbx_strand_id
1 'polypeptide(L)'
;MIAVVTDLGGKVTGAHRTWPDPRHRDKAPIDTPRRAMGDLLSNAVRFGLGSGVMAACEGIETVLSLRQVLPDMPMLAARSAAHLAAIRFPDTLRRLYIVRDNDPAGNNARDSLIGRANAVGIEAIVLAPRLGDFNEDLRRLGVDSLRTLARVQVAPRTSPASWRWRHSPKEEADGIRRRARADASHRRRGPRLGLHGGGSP
;
A
#
# COMPACT_ATOMS: atom_id res chain seq x y z
N MET A 1 -10.66 9.62 9.69
CA MET A 1 -9.67 8.54 9.45
C MET A 1 -8.37 9.16 8.94
N ILE A 2 -7.23 8.70 9.46
CA ILE A 2 -5.88 9.06 8.98
C ILE A 2 -5.14 7.76 8.66
N ALA A 3 -4.40 7.73 7.56
CA ALA A 3 -3.57 6.61 7.14
C ALA A 3 -2.19 7.11 6.67
N VAL A 4 -1.15 6.35 7.01
CA VAL A 4 0.23 6.67 6.60
C VAL A 4 0.47 6.22 5.16
N VAL A 5 1.15 7.05 4.38
CA VAL A 5 1.63 6.70 3.03
C VAL A 5 3.11 6.40 3.13
N THR A 6 3.52 5.28 2.54
CA THR A 6 4.90 4.79 2.62
C THR A 6 5.44 4.39 1.26
N ASP A 7 6.76 4.46 1.12
CA ASP A 7 7.47 3.83 0.02
C ASP A 7 7.54 2.30 0.16
N LEU A 8 8.32 1.62 -0.69
CA LEU A 8 8.54 0.17 -0.58
C LEU A 8 9.38 -0.23 0.64
N GLY A 9 10.25 0.66 1.10
CA GLY A 9 11.13 0.43 2.26
C GLY A 9 10.47 0.73 3.60
N GLY A 10 9.20 1.16 3.60
CA GLY A 10 8.45 1.52 4.80
C GLY A 10 8.74 2.94 5.30
N LYS A 11 9.50 3.75 4.56
CA LYS A 11 9.71 5.17 4.90
C LYS A 11 8.39 5.91 4.71
N VAL A 12 8.02 6.72 5.71
CA VAL A 12 6.85 7.60 5.61
C VAL A 12 7.13 8.68 4.56
N THR A 13 6.29 8.74 3.54
CA THR A 13 6.36 9.74 2.46
C THR A 13 5.20 10.71 2.50
N GLY A 14 4.13 10.38 3.21
CA GLY A 14 2.94 11.22 3.28
C GLY A 14 1.88 10.71 4.23
N ALA A 15 0.73 11.38 4.19
CA ALA A 15 -0.46 11.02 4.96
C ALA A 15 -1.71 11.18 4.12
N HIS A 16 -2.64 10.26 4.28
CA HIS A 16 -3.98 10.31 3.73
C HIS A 16 -5.01 10.53 4.84
N ARG A 17 -5.97 11.42 4.59
CA ARG A 17 -7.08 11.74 5.49
C ARG A 17 -8.39 11.53 4.76
N THR A 18 -9.34 10.90 5.44
CA THR A 18 -10.75 10.85 5.05
C THR A 18 -11.59 11.34 6.23
N TRP A 19 -12.49 12.29 5.99
CA TRP A 19 -13.45 12.77 6.97
C TRP A 19 -14.73 11.95 6.83
N PRO A 20 -15.05 11.05 7.79
CA PRO A 20 -16.33 10.35 7.80
C PRO A 20 -17.42 11.28 8.34
N ASP A 21 -18.65 11.08 7.88
CA ASP A 21 -19.82 11.67 8.49
C ASP A 21 -20.18 10.88 9.78
N PRO A 22 -20.31 11.52 10.95
CA PRO A 22 -20.66 10.82 12.19
C PRO A 22 -22.14 10.38 12.25
N ARG A 23 -23.01 10.95 11.40
CA ARG A 23 -24.46 10.71 11.37
C ARG A 23 -24.86 9.80 10.21
N HIS A 24 -24.12 9.83 9.11
CA HIS A 24 -24.39 9.06 7.91
C HIS A 24 -23.29 8.03 7.65
N ARG A 25 -23.63 6.92 6.99
CA ARG A 25 -22.64 5.91 6.57
C ARG A 25 -21.92 6.33 5.29
N ASP A 26 -21.42 7.56 5.27
CA ASP A 26 -20.69 8.14 4.14
C ASP A 26 -19.58 9.10 4.60
N LYS A 27 -18.94 9.75 3.66
CA LYS A 27 -17.98 10.82 3.87
C LYS A 27 -18.70 12.09 4.33
N ALA A 28 -18.01 12.90 5.12
CA ALA A 28 -18.52 14.18 5.58
C ALA A 28 -18.91 15.09 4.40
N PRO A 29 -19.98 15.87 4.51
CA PRO A 29 -20.47 16.76 3.45
C PRO A 29 -19.62 18.05 3.39
N ILE A 30 -18.36 17.90 3.01
CA ILE A 30 -17.39 18.98 2.79
C ILE A 30 -16.80 18.85 1.39
N ASP A 31 -16.33 19.94 0.78
CA ASP A 31 -15.89 19.98 -0.62
C ASP A 31 -14.85 18.91 -0.99
N THR A 32 -13.92 18.63 -0.07
CA THR A 32 -12.83 17.67 -0.27
C THR A 32 -12.71 16.74 0.94
N PRO A 33 -13.59 15.73 1.04
CA PRO A 33 -13.66 14.85 2.22
C PRO A 33 -12.57 13.79 2.22
N ARG A 34 -11.72 13.76 1.19
CA ARG A 34 -10.48 13.00 1.11
C ARG A 34 -9.35 13.97 0.77
N ARG A 35 -8.27 13.95 1.55
CA ARG A 35 -7.06 14.72 1.26
C ARG A 35 -5.83 13.83 1.42
N ALA A 36 -4.78 14.15 0.70
CA ALA A 36 -3.47 13.53 0.87
C ALA A 36 -2.39 14.61 0.81
N MET A 37 -1.27 14.37 1.48
CA MET A 37 -0.12 15.27 1.53
C MET A 37 1.18 14.47 1.51
N GLY A 38 2.25 15.07 1.01
CA GLY A 38 3.57 14.45 0.88
C GLY A 38 3.83 13.90 -0.52
N ASP A 39 4.83 13.02 -0.64
CA ASP A 39 5.20 12.37 -1.89
C ASP A 39 4.37 11.09 -2.09
N LEU A 40 3.42 11.16 -3.03
CA LEU A 40 2.41 10.12 -3.25
C LEU A 40 2.69 9.29 -4.51
N LEU A 41 3.50 9.79 -5.44
CA LEU A 41 3.78 9.06 -6.67
C LEU A 41 4.57 7.79 -6.33
N SER A 42 4.13 6.66 -6.87
CA SER A 42 4.71 5.34 -6.57
C SER A 42 4.65 4.87 -5.11
N ASN A 43 4.01 5.65 -4.22
CA ASN A 43 3.85 5.37 -2.80
C ASN A 43 2.38 5.07 -2.49
N ALA A 44 2.12 4.36 -1.39
CA ALA A 44 0.77 3.91 -1.08
C ALA A 44 0.54 3.76 0.42
N VAL A 45 -0.74 3.72 0.80
CA VAL A 45 -1.13 3.15 2.10
C VAL A 45 -1.02 1.63 1.97
N ARG A 46 -0.25 0.99 2.84
CA ARG A 46 0.03 -0.45 2.78
C ARG A 46 -0.57 -1.17 3.99
N PHE A 47 -1.14 -2.34 3.75
CA PHE A 47 -1.73 -3.21 4.74
C PHE A 47 -1.07 -4.59 4.64
N GLY A 48 -0.35 -4.99 5.70
CA GLY A 48 0.43 -6.22 5.69
C GLY A 48 1.75 -6.11 4.91
N LEU A 49 2.61 -7.12 5.06
CA LEU A 49 3.91 -7.21 4.38
C LEU A 49 3.78 -8.13 3.16
N GLY A 50 4.08 -7.63 1.97
CA GLY A 50 4.06 -8.42 0.73
C GLY A 50 5.32 -9.24 0.57
N SER A 51 5.23 -10.58 0.50
CA SER A 51 6.37 -11.45 0.19
C SER A 51 6.31 -11.94 -1.26
N GLY A 52 5.28 -12.68 -1.66
CA GLY A 52 5.13 -13.18 -3.05
C GLY A 52 3.82 -12.82 -3.72
N VAL A 53 2.85 -12.33 -2.94
CA VAL A 53 1.51 -11.97 -3.39
C VAL A 53 1.13 -10.63 -2.78
N MET A 54 0.48 -9.78 -3.56
CA MET A 54 -0.19 -8.60 -3.03
C MET A 54 -1.41 -8.22 -3.85
N ALA A 55 -2.30 -7.42 -3.29
CA ALA A 55 -3.33 -6.71 -4.02
C ALA A 55 -3.06 -5.21 -4.10
N ALA A 56 -3.47 -4.57 -5.19
CA ALA A 56 -3.35 -3.13 -5.39
C ALA A 56 -4.68 -2.56 -5.86
N CYS A 57 -5.10 -1.46 -5.23
CA CYS A 57 -6.33 -0.73 -5.52
C CYS A 57 -6.08 0.78 -5.49
N GLU A 58 -7.00 1.54 -6.08
CA GLU A 58 -7.05 2.99 -5.93
C GLU A 58 -7.56 3.39 -4.54
N GLY A 59 -8.76 2.92 -4.17
CA GLY A 59 -9.49 3.33 -2.98
C GLY A 59 -9.06 2.62 -1.69
N ILE A 60 -8.86 3.40 -0.61
CA ILE A 60 -8.57 2.82 0.71
C ILE A 60 -9.80 2.11 1.28
N GLU A 61 -11.01 2.61 1.04
CA GLU A 61 -12.24 2.00 1.50
C GLU A 61 -12.51 0.65 0.79
N THR A 62 -12.19 0.55 -0.51
CA THR A 62 -12.24 -0.70 -1.28
C THR A 62 -11.27 -1.74 -0.70
N VAL A 63 -10.02 -1.34 -0.42
CA VAL A 63 -9.04 -2.21 0.26
C VAL A 63 -9.53 -2.65 1.62
N LEU A 64 -10.01 -1.73 2.46
CA LEU A 64 -10.51 -2.05 3.79
C LEU A 64 -11.72 -2.99 3.75
N SER A 65 -12.56 -2.91 2.71
CA SER A 65 -13.70 -3.81 2.52
C SER A 65 -13.23 -5.23 2.20
N LEU A 66 -12.28 -5.38 1.27
CA LEU A 66 -11.68 -6.69 0.95
C LEU A 66 -10.89 -7.28 2.13
N ARG A 67 -10.21 -6.45 2.92
CA ARG A 67 -9.48 -6.89 4.12
C ARG A 67 -10.40 -7.55 5.17
N GLN A 68 -11.70 -7.29 5.17
CA GLN A 68 -12.65 -7.99 6.06
C GLN A 68 -12.84 -9.46 5.68
N VAL A 69 -12.64 -9.80 4.41
CA VAL A 69 -12.84 -11.17 3.90
C VAL A 69 -11.54 -11.87 3.49
N LEU A 70 -10.46 -11.10 3.29
CA LEU A 70 -9.10 -11.54 2.96
C LEU A 70 -8.08 -10.92 3.93
N PRO A 71 -8.16 -11.20 5.26
CA PRO A 71 -7.42 -10.48 6.29
C PRO A 71 -5.91 -10.75 6.31
N ASP A 72 -5.44 -11.82 5.67
CA ASP A 72 -3.99 -12.09 5.61
C ASP A 72 -3.36 -11.54 4.32
N MET A 73 -4.15 -11.16 3.30
CA MET A 73 -3.61 -10.76 2.01
C MET A 73 -2.96 -9.38 2.14
N PRO A 74 -1.68 -9.23 1.74
CA PRO A 74 -1.04 -7.93 1.67
C PRO A 74 -1.73 -7.06 0.62
N MET A 75 -2.10 -5.83 0.95
CA MET A 75 -2.82 -4.93 0.04
C MET A 75 -2.27 -3.52 0.10
N LEU A 76 -2.45 -2.75 -0.97
CA LEU A 76 -2.18 -1.32 -0.98
C LEU A 76 -3.32 -0.50 -1.59
N ALA A 77 -3.42 0.74 -1.15
CA ALA A 77 -4.31 1.77 -1.69
C ALA A 77 -3.47 2.95 -2.21
N ALA A 78 -3.51 3.17 -3.53
CA ALA A 78 -2.67 4.14 -4.22
C ALA A 78 -3.32 5.53 -4.41
N ARG A 79 -4.57 5.73 -3.98
CA ARG A 79 -5.26 7.03 -3.90
C ARG A 79 -5.75 7.65 -5.22
N SER A 80 -5.21 7.26 -6.37
CA SER A 80 -5.75 7.57 -7.70
C SER A 80 -5.31 6.53 -8.72
N ALA A 81 -6.01 6.45 -9.86
CA ALA A 81 -5.62 5.62 -11.00
C ALA A 81 -4.18 5.87 -11.48
N ALA A 82 -3.75 7.13 -11.50
CA ALA A 82 -2.40 7.50 -11.92
C ALA A 82 -1.32 6.99 -10.93
N HIS A 83 -1.55 7.16 -9.63
CA HIS A 83 -0.63 6.63 -8.62
C HIS A 83 -0.65 5.10 -8.58
N LEU A 84 -1.81 4.48 -8.79
CA LEU A 84 -1.97 3.04 -8.91
C LEU A 84 -1.14 2.52 -10.08
N ALA A 85 -1.24 3.14 -11.25
CA ALA A 85 -0.45 2.81 -12.42
C ALA A 85 1.07 3.00 -12.21
N ALA A 86 1.49 3.78 -11.21
CA ALA A 86 2.89 4.09 -10.91
C ALA A 86 3.49 3.28 -9.75
N ILE A 87 2.73 2.38 -9.10
CA ILE A 87 3.27 1.64 -7.94
C ILE A 87 4.51 0.84 -8.32
N ARG A 88 5.45 0.74 -7.38
CA ARG A 88 6.61 -0.15 -7.51
C ARG A 88 6.28 -1.53 -6.97
N PHE A 89 6.82 -2.56 -7.61
CA PHE A 89 6.70 -3.95 -7.17
C PHE A 89 7.90 -4.33 -6.30
N PRO A 90 7.70 -5.02 -5.17
CA PRO A 90 8.79 -5.70 -4.48
C PRO A 90 9.43 -6.75 -5.41
N ASP A 91 10.76 -6.93 -5.34
CA ASP A 91 11.49 -7.90 -6.17
C ASP A 91 11.04 -9.35 -5.93
N THR A 92 10.49 -9.61 -4.75
CA THR A 92 9.96 -10.91 -4.35
C THR A 92 8.55 -11.16 -4.88
N LEU A 93 7.87 -10.15 -5.45
CA LEU A 93 6.50 -10.27 -5.93
C LEU A 93 6.44 -11.25 -7.11
N ARG A 94 5.45 -12.14 -7.06
CA ARG A 94 5.18 -13.12 -8.13
C ARG A 94 3.76 -13.05 -8.64
N ARG A 95 2.83 -12.57 -7.81
CA ARG A 95 1.43 -12.38 -8.18
C ARG A 95 0.88 -11.06 -7.68
N LEU A 96 0.28 -10.30 -8.59
CA LEU A 96 -0.41 -9.05 -8.32
C LEU A 96 -1.91 -9.22 -8.55
N TYR A 97 -2.71 -9.03 -7.51
CA TYR A 97 -4.15 -8.84 -7.66
C TYR A 97 -4.46 -7.37 -7.90
N ILE A 98 -5.04 -7.05 -9.05
CA ILE A 98 -5.46 -5.69 -9.38
C ILE A 98 -6.93 -5.57 -9.00
N VAL A 99 -7.20 -4.91 -7.88
CA VAL A 99 -8.54 -4.62 -7.40
C VAL A 99 -9.01 -3.37 -8.11
N ARG A 100 -9.86 -3.56 -9.13
CA ARG A 100 -10.38 -2.45 -9.93
C ARG A 100 -11.69 -1.93 -9.34
N ASP A 101 -11.87 -0.61 -9.43
CA ASP A 101 -13.21 -0.01 -9.41
C ASP A 101 -13.80 -0.16 -10.83
N ASN A 102 -15.12 -0.27 -10.96
CA ASN A 102 -15.80 -0.54 -12.23
C ASN A 102 -16.09 0.74 -13.01
N ASP A 103 -15.03 1.49 -13.34
CA ASP A 103 -15.09 2.74 -14.08
C ASP A 103 -13.97 2.84 -15.15
N PRO A 104 -14.05 3.81 -16.09
CA PRO A 104 -13.04 3.96 -17.14
C PRO A 104 -11.62 4.25 -16.65
N ALA A 105 -11.45 5.01 -15.55
CA ALA A 105 -10.14 5.33 -15.01
C ALA A 105 -9.47 4.08 -14.41
N GLY A 106 -10.26 3.24 -13.74
CA GLY A 106 -9.85 1.93 -13.23
C GLY A 106 -9.37 0.99 -14.33
N ASN A 107 -9.98 1.02 -15.52
CA ASN A 107 -9.55 0.20 -16.66
C ASN A 107 -8.16 0.57 -17.16
N ASN A 108 -7.86 1.87 -17.29
CA ASN A 108 -6.55 2.34 -17.75
C ASN A 108 -5.43 1.98 -16.75
N ALA A 109 -5.69 2.16 -15.44
CA ALA A 109 -4.74 1.78 -14.41
C ALA A 109 -4.49 0.26 -14.39
N ARG A 110 -5.55 -0.53 -14.57
CA ARG A 110 -5.47 -2.00 -14.70
C ARG A 110 -4.57 -2.39 -15.87
N ASP A 111 -4.82 -1.86 -17.06
CA ASP A 111 -4.07 -2.26 -18.26
C ASP A 111 -2.59 -1.88 -18.16
N SER A 112 -2.30 -0.70 -17.64
CA SER A 112 -0.93 -0.27 -17.35
C SER A 112 -0.23 -1.20 -16.36
N LEU A 113 -0.91 -1.60 -15.28
CA LEU A 113 -0.35 -2.50 -14.28
C LEU A 113 -0.12 -3.92 -14.81
N ILE A 114 -1.06 -4.44 -15.61
CA ILE A 114 -0.89 -5.75 -16.27
C ILE A 114 0.36 -5.73 -17.16
N GLY A 115 0.48 -4.71 -18.02
CA GLY A 115 1.65 -4.58 -18.91
C GLY A 115 2.96 -4.54 -18.14
N ARG A 116 3.04 -3.69 -17.09
CA ARG A 116 4.24 -3.56 -16.25
C ARG A 116 4.57 -4.83 -15.46
N ALA A 117 3.56 -5.50 -14.90
CA ALA A 117 3.74 -6.73 -14.14
C ALA A 117 4.24 -7.87 -15.04
N ASN A 118 3.60 -8.06 -16.19
CA ASN A 118 3.99 -9.09 -17.16
C ASN A 118 5.41 -8.87 -17.68
N ALA A 119 5.82 -7.62 -17.93
CA ALA A 119 7.16 -7.27 -18.39
C ALA A 119 8.28 -7.70 -17.41
N VAL A 120 7.95 -7.92 -16.13
CA VAL A 120 8.89 -8.39 -15.10
C VAL A 120 8.54 -9.79 -14.57
N GLY A 121 7.69 -10.54 -15.28
CA GLY A 121 7.33 -11.92 -14.94
C GLY A 121 6.41 -12.08 -13.73
N ILE A 122 5.64 -11.04 -13.38
CA ILE A 122 4.64 -11.08 -12.30
C ILE A 122 3.28 -11.44 -12.91
N GLU A 123 2.62 -12.46 -12.35
CA GLU A 123 1.26 -12.85 -12.73
C GLU A 123 0.26 -11.79 -12.25
N ALA A 124 -0.37 -11.08 -13.19
CA ALA A 124 -1.41 -10.09 -12.87
C ALA A 124 -2.81 -10.70 -13.00
N ILE A 125 -3.61 -10.64 -11.93
CA ILE A 125 -4.99 -11.15 -11.87
C ILE A 125 -5.92 -10.02 -11.47
N VAL A 126 -7.02 -9.84 -12.21
CA VAL A 126 -8.00 -8.80 -11.90
C VAL A 126 -9.02 -9.32 -10.90
N LEU A 127 -9.27 -8.55 -9.83
CA LEU A 127 -10.40 -8.73 -8.94
C LEU A 127 -11.47 -7.71 -9.30
N ALA A 128 -12.62 -8.20 -9.73
CA ALA A 128 -13.75 -7.38 -10.14
C ALA A 128 -14.88 -7.41 -9.09
N PRO A 129 -15.41 -6.25 -8.71
CA PRO A 129 -16.63 -6.17 -7.92
C PRO A 129 -17.84 -6.63 -8.74
N ARG A 130 -18.93 -6.96 -8.04
CA ARG A 130 -20.23 -7.27 -8.68
C ARG A 130 -20.96 -5.99 -9.07
N LEU A 131 -20.82 -4.93 -8.28
CA LEU A 131 -21.41 -3.61 -8.50
C LEU A 131 -20.34 -2.61 -9.01
N GLY A 132 -20.29 -1.40 -8.44
CA GLY A 132 -19.31 -0.37 -8.78
C GLY A 132 -17.94 -0.63 -8.17
N ASP A 133 -17.88 -0.87 -6.86
CA ASP A 133 -16.65 -1.20 -6.14
C ASP A 133 -16.90 -2.24 -5.03
N PHE A 134 -15.83 -2.78 -4.44
CA PHE A 134 -15.97 -3.77 -3.35
C PHE A 134 -16.52 -3.17 -2.04
N ASN A 135 -16.48 -1.85 -1.86
CA ASN A 135 -17.14 -1.20 -0.73
C ASN A 135 -18.66 -1.16 -0.92
N GLU A 136 -19.12 -0.90 -2.14
CA GLU A 136 -20.52 -0.97 -2.52
C GLU A 136 -21.04 -2.41 -2.41
N ASP A 137 -20.28 -3.40 -2.88
CA ASP A 137 -20.60 -4.83 -2.69
C ASP A 137 -20.75 -5.16 -1.20
N LEU A 138 -19.81 -4.74 -0.35
CA LEU A 138 -19.90 -4.97 1.08
C LEU A 138 -21.17 -4.34 1.68
N ARG A 139 -21.46 -3.10 1.31
CA ARG A 139 -22.58 -2.31 1.87
C ARG A 139 -23.94 -2.84 1.42
N ARG A 140 -24.06 -3.31 0.18
CA ARG A 140 -25.34 -3.72 -0.43
C ARG A 140 -25.59 -5.22 -0.38
N LEU A 141 -24.55 -6.03 -0.54
CA LEU A 141 -24.66 -7.50 -0.61
C LEU A 141 -24.26 -8.20 0.68
N GLY A 142 -23.53 -7.51 1.56
CA GLY A 142 -23.09 -8.03 2.85
C GLY A 142 -21.78 -8.82 2.80
N VAL A 143 -21.24 -9.11 3.99
CA VAL A 143 -19.90 -9.71 4.16
C VAL A 143 -19.78 -11.13 3.60
N ASP A 144 -20.84 -11.94 3.71
CA ASP A 144 -20.80 -13.33 3.24
C ASP A 144 -20.83 -13.44 1.71
N SER A 145 -21.61 -12.58 1.06
CA SER A 145 -21.62 -12.43 -0.40
C SER A 145 -20.25 -11.97 -0.89
N LEU A 146 -19.70 -10.91 -0.28
CA LEU A 146 -18.37 -10.42 -0.60
C LEU A 146 -17.30 -11.51 -0.43
N ARG A 147 -17.35 -12.28 0.66
CA ARG A 147 -16.41 -13.38 0.92
C ARG A 147 -16.49 -14.44 -0.16
N THR A 148 -17.69 -14.81 -0.57
CA THR A 148 -17.92 -15.81 -1.63
C THR A 148 -17.37 -15.31 -2.97
N LEU A 149 -17.72 -14.09 -3.35
CA LEU A 149 -17.27 -13.46 -4.60
C LEU A 149 -15.75 -13.30 -4.66
N ALA A 150 -15.12 -12.90 -3.55
CA ALA A 150 -13.67 -12.75 -3.48
C ALA A 150 -12.94 -14.10 -3.55
N ARG A 151 -13.44 -15.13 -2.86
CA ARG A 151 -12.81 -16.47 -2.84
C ARG A 151 -12.75 -17.12 -4.21
N VAL A 152 -13.78 -16.98 -5.04
CA VAL A 152 -13.80 -17.55 -6.39
C VAL A 152 -12.74 -16.93 -7.30
N GLN A 153 -12.39 -15.66 -7.06
CA GLN A 153 -11.43 -14.92 -7.88
C GLN A 153 -9.98 -15.07 -7.38
N VAL A 154 -9.78 -15.53 -6.14
CA VAL A 154 -8.44 -15.73 -5.57
C VAL A 154 -7.99 -17.17 -5.82
N ALA A 155 -6.97 -17.33 -6.66
CA ALA A 155 -6.41 -18.63 -7.02
C ALA A 155 -6.08 -19.52 -5.80
N PRO A 156 -6.31 -20.85 -5.86
CA PRO A 156 -6.13 -21.78 -4.72
C PRO A 156 -4.73 -21.80 -4.11
N ARG A 157 -3.67 -21.51 -4.89
CA ARG A 157 -2.27 -21.45 -4.41
C ARG A 157 -1.93 -20.22 -3.58
N THR A 158 -2.91 -19.35 -3.35
CA THR A 158 -2.79 -18.10 -2.61
C THR A 158 -3.27 -18.37 -1.17
N SER A 159 -2.50 -19.16 -0.42
CA SER A 159 -2.81 -19.49 0.98
C SER A 159 -2.14 -18.51 1.95
N PRO A 160 -2.70 -18.23 3.14
CA PRO A 160 -2.09 -17.34 4.14
C PRO A 160 -0.65 -17.74 4.51
N ALA A 161 -0.32 -19.03 4.39
CA ALA A 161 1.03 -19.56 4.61
C ALA A 161 2.06 -19.08 3.57
N SER A 162 1.65 -18.78 2.33
CA SER A 162 2.54 -18.23 1.29
C SER A 162 2.73 -16.71 1.40
N TRP A 163 2.00 -16.03 2.29
CA TRP A 163 2.03 -14.57 2.48
C TRP A 163 2.93 -14.13 3.64
N ARG A 164 3.27 -15.05 4.55
CA ARG A 164 4.14 -14.75 5.70
C ARG A 164 5.60 -14.74 5.26
N TRP A 165 6.25 -13.59 5.40
CA TRP A 165 7.72 -13.53 5.44
C TRP A 165 8.21 -14.28 6.69
N ARG A 166 9.28 -15.05 6.56
CA ARG A 166 9.91 -15.78 7.67
C ARG A 166 10.96 -14.88 8.33
N HIS A 167 10.56 -14.00 9.25
CA HIS A 167 11.48 -13.36 10.19
C HIS A 167 10.90 -13.31 11.60
N SER A 168 11.76 -13.61 12.57
CA SER A 168 11.43 -13.65 13.99
C SER A 168 11.27 -12.23 14.53
N PRO A 169 10.33 -11.97 15.47
CA PRO A 169 10.20 -10.67 16.14
C PRO A 169 11.50 -10.13 16.76
N LYS A 170 12.48 -11.01 17.04
CA LYS A 170 13.82 -10.62 17.51
C LYS A 170 14.64 -9.90 16.44
N GLU A 171 14.56 -10.32 15.18
CA GLU A 171 15.38 -9.76 14.09
C GLU A 171 14.90 -8.35 13.68
N GLU A 172 13.61 -8.08 13.80
CA GLU A 172 13.02 -6.76 13.60
C GLU A 172 13.44 -5.78 14.72
N ALA A 173 13.39 -6.22 15.98
CA ALA A 173 13.88 -5.44 17.12
C ALA A 173 15.38 -5.15 17.01
N ASP A 174 16.17 -6.10 16.53
CA ASP A 174 17.61 -5.93 16.32
C ASP A 174 17.93 -5.04 15.11
N GLY A 175 17.14 -5.12 14.05
CA GLY A 175 17.24 -4.24 12.88
C GLY A 175 16.94 -2.78 13.20
N ILE A 176 15.90 -2.52 14.01
CA ILE A 176 15.56 -1.18 14.50
C ILE A 176 16.68 -0.64 15.40
N ARG A 177 17.22 -1.46 16.31
CA ARG A 177 18.35 -1.06 17.19
C ARG A 177 19.63 -0.76 16.41
N ARG A 178 19.94 -1.54 15.36
CA ARG A 178 21.12 -1.30 14.51
C ARG A 178 21.01 0.01 13.72
N ARG A 179 19.84 0.32 13.16
CA ARG A 179 19.58 1.57 12.44
C ARG A 179 19.66 2.80 13.37
N ALA A 180 19.07 2.70 14.56
CA ALA A 180 19.17 3.76 15.57
C ALA A 180 20.62 4.04 16.02
N ARG A 181 21.46 2.99 16.11
CA ARG A 181 22.90 3.14 16.43
C ARG A 181 23.71 3.76 15.28
N ALA A 182 23.36 3.48 14.03
CA ALA A 182 24.02 4.07 12.86
C ALA A 182 23.70 5.57 12.71
N ASP A 183 22.46 5.98 12.97
CA ASP A 183 22.09 7.41 12.98
C ASP A 183 22.76 8.17 14.14
N ALA A 184 22.90 7.54 15.30
CA ALA A 184 23.59 8.13 16.46
C ALA A 184 25.10 8.30 16.24
N SER A 185 25.74 7.39 15.48
CA SER A 185 27.17 7.50 15.16
C SER A 185 27.45 8.51 14.04
N HIS A 186 26.50 8.72 13.11
CA HIS A 186 26.61 9.75 12.09
C HIS A 186 26.50 11.16 12.68
N ARG A 187 25.66 11.37 13.70
CA ARG A 187 25.54 12.67 14.40
C ARG A 187 26.71 13.04 15.31
N ARG A 188 27.60 12.10 15.64
CA ARG A 188 28.80 12.36 16.47
C ARG A 188 30.04 12.81 15.67
N ARG A 189 30.00 12.73 14.34
CA ARG A 189 31.07 13.26 13.47
C ARG A 189 30.65 14.64 12.93
N GLY A 190 30.65 15.64 13.81
CA GLY A 190 30.55 17.04 13.40
C GLY A 190 31.81 17.49 12.64
N PRO A 191 31.73 18.56 11.82
CA PRO A 191 32.86 19.01 11.02
C PRO A 191 33.95 19.59 11.93
N ARG A 192 35.18 19.07 11.81
CA ARG A 192 36.37 19.71 12.38
C ARG A 192 36.66 20.97 11.58
N LEU A 193 36.30 22.13 12.12
CA LEU A 193 36.80 23.43 11.67
C LEU A 193 38.31 23.50 11.97
N GLY A 194 39.12 23.41 10.91
CA GLY A 194 40.56 23.61 10.99
C GLY A 194 40.88 25.09 11.15
N LEU A 195 41.47 25.46 12.28
CA LEU A 195 42.08 26.77 12.49
C LEU A 195 43.48 26.74 11.87
N HIS A 196 43.67 27.40 10.73
CA HIS A 196 45.00 27.73 10.23
C HIS A 196 45.47 29.04 10.85
N GLY A 197 46.42 28.94 11.77
CA GLY A 197 47.27 30.07 12.19
C GLY A 197 48.44 30.20 11.21
N GLY A 198 48.59 31.39 10.63
CA GLY A 198 49.79 31.81 9.91
C GLY A 198 50.28 33.12 10.52
N GLY A 199 51.31 33.04 11.34
CA GLY A 199 52.06 34.19 11.84
C GLY A 199 53.26 34.47 10.93
N SER A 200 53.44 35.75 10.61
CA SER A 200 54.63 36.30 9.97
C SER A 200 55.87 36.21 10.86
N PRO A 201 57.04 36.43 10.27
CA PRO A 201 57.99 37.42 10.79
C PRO A 201 57.96 38.71 9.96
#